data_AF-A0A4Y9ZNV9-F1
#
_entry.id   AF-A0A4Y9ZNV9-F1
#
_cell.length_a   1.000
_cell.length_b   1.000
_cell.length_c   1.000
_cell.angle_alpha   90.00
_cell.angle_beta   90.00
_cell.angle_gamma   90.00
#
_symmetry.space_group_name_H-M   'P 1'
#
loop_
_entity.id
_entity.type
_entity.pdbx_description
1 polymer ?
#
loop_
_entity_poly.entity_id
_entity_poly.type
_entity_poly.pdbx_seq_one_letter_code
_entity_poly.pdbx_strand_id
1 'polypeptide(L)'
;MLKALYYRDYPPAEKVQLELLAPLLRMATKYMLGSLRKELVSRLQILLPDTLDAYTSADRVNRLDGLIDAELGIDLGVTCDLPIILPAALYLSALRLQGQMHSMKRLLPPTDDTNLKPHAVRFLNNWSHLLDDIFATLDDQPFWKTLEDGRWKCLSHHACDGLPFEAKRQMETRCRRLSVNVMKQSIIKVPQTWMICGACKDNVRAYERQLRGKLWDILPAACGYTSWDALRNEQSEDNA
;
A
#
# COMPACT_ATOMS: atom_id res chain seq x y z
N MET A 1 -20.37 25.76 1.03
CA MET A 1 -21.61 24.96 1.24
C MET A 1 -22.31 24.58 -0.06
N LEU A 2 -22.57 25.52 -0.99
CA LEU A 2 -23.26 25.19 -2.25
C LEU A 2 -22.48 24.22 -3.18
N LYS A 3 -21.15 24.37 -3.32
CA LYS A 3 -20.32 23.44 -4.11
C LYS A 3 -20.36 21.98 -3.61
N ALA A 4 -20.64 21.79 -2.32
CA ALA A 4 -20.66 20.50 -1.64
C ALA A 4 -21.93 19.69 -1.95
N LEU A 5 -23.08 20.37 -2.05
CA LEU A 5 -24.33 19.75 -2.53
C LEU A 5 -24.27 19.47 -4.04
N TYR A 6 -23.59 20.34 -4.80
CA TYR A 6 -23.34 20.15 -6.24
C TYR A 6 -22.49 18.91 -6.55
N TYR A 7 -21.67 18.44 -5.60
CA TYR A 7 -20.82 17.26 -5.76
C TYR A 7 -21.58 15.93 -5.69
N ARG A 8 -22.81 15.96 -5.15
CA ARG A 8 -23.72 14.80 -5.07
C ARG A 8 -24.35 14.49 -6.44
N ASP A 9 -24.54 15.51 -7.27
CA ASP A 9 -25.05 15.38 -8.65
C ASP A 9 -23.94 15.13 -9.69
N TYR A 10 -22.68 15.03 -9.23
CA TYR A 10 -21.52 14.83 -10.09
C TYR A 10 -21.43 13.36 -10.52
N PRO A 11 -21.27 13.07 -11.84
CA PRO A 11 -21.32 11.71 -12.34
C PRO A 11 -20.20 10.83 -11.74
N PRO A 12 -20.44 9.53 -11.54
CA PRO A 12 -19.51 8.60 -10.88
C PRO A 12 -18.18 8.38 -11.63
N ALA A 13 -18.02 8.97 -12.82
CA ALA A 13 -16.85 8.85 -13.69
C ALA A 13 -15.78 9.94 -13.46
N GLU A 14 -16.02 10.91 -12.59
CA GLU A 14 -15.09 12.03 -12.40
C GLU A 14 -14.05 11.78 -11.31
N LYS A 15 -12.90 12.45 -11.45
CA LYS A 15 -11.76 12.29 -10.55
C LYS A 15 -12.14 12.70 -9.13
N VAL A 16 -11.71 11.89 -8.16
CA VAL A 16 -12.01 12.11 -6.75
C VAL A 16 -10.87 12.93 -6.12
N GLN A 17 -11.21 14.13 -5.65
CA GLN A 17 -10.26 15.03 -4.97
C GLN A 17 -10.44 14.91 -3.46
N LEU A 18 -9.39 14.46 -2.76
CA LEU A 18 -9.41 14.23 -1.32
C LEU A 18 -9.68 15.53 -0.55
N GLU A 19 -9.20 16.65 -1.08
CA GLU A 19 -9.35 18.01 -0.55
C GLU A 19 -10.81 18.47 -0.54
N LEU A 20 -11.63 17.95 -1.46
CA LEU A 20 -13.07 18.22 -1.50
C LEU A 20 -13.84 17.27 -0.57
N LEU A 21 -13.44 16.00 -0.51
CA LEU A 21 -14.07 15.00 0.35
C LEU A 21 -13.82 15.28 1.84
N ALA A 22 -12.67 15.82 2.21
CA ALA A 22 -12.29 16.09 3.60
C ALA A 22 -13.28 17.00 4.36
N PRO A 23 -13.57 18.24 3.91
CA PRO A 23 -14.54 19.09 4.60
C PRO A 23 -15.96 18.53 4.55
N LEU A 24 -16.34 17.86 3.46
CA LEU A 24 -17.62 17.19 3.32
C LEU A 24 -17.80 16.10 4.38
N LEU A 25 -16.79 15.26 4.56
CA LEU A 25 -16.81 14.18 5.52
C LEU A 25 -16.83 14.72 6.95
N ARG A 26 -15.98 15.71 7.27
CA ARG A 26 -15.99 16.35 8.60
C ARG A 26 -17.36 16.94 8.93
N MET A 27 -18.03 17.57 7.96
CA MET A 27 -19.41 18.05 8.14
C MET A 27 -20.39 16.90 8.31
N ALA A 28 -20.32 15.87 7.47
CA ALA A 28 -21.22 14.72 7.56
C ALA A 28 -21.10 14.01 8.91
N THR A 29 -19.89 13.87 9.44
CA THR A 29 -19.62 13.35 10.79
C THR A 29 -20.17 14.29 11.86
N LYS A 30 -19.83 15.58 11.81
CA LYS A 30 -20.24 16.58 12.82
C LYS A 30 -21.77 16.74 12.92
N TYR A 31 -22.46 16.67 11.80
CA TYR A 31 -23.92 16.85 11.72
C TYR A 31 -24.67 15.50 11.60
N MET A 32 -23.98 14.37 11.84
CA MET A 32 -24.57 13.02 11.82
C MET A 32 -25.37 12.70 10.55
N LEU A 33 -24.89 13.16 9.39
CA LEU A 33 -25.51 12.90 8.09
C LEU A 33 -25.09 11.52 7.58
N GLY A 34 -25.66 10.46 8.18
CA GLY A 34 -25.23 9.07 7.94
C GLY A 34 -25.23 8.63 6.46
N SER A 35 -26.26 9.00 5.69
CA SER A 35 -26.32 8.67 4.26
C SER A 35 -25.22 9.33 3.44
N LEU A 36 -24.92 10.61 3.73
CA LEU A 36 -23.84 11.35 3.09
C LEU A 36 -22.48 10.80 3.52
N ARG A 37 -22.31 10.50 4.82
CA ARG A 37 -21.08 9.89 5.34
C ARG A 37 -20.78 8.57 4.64
N LYS A 38 -21.77 7.67 4.53
CA LYS A 38 -21.62 6.38 3.84
C LYS A 38 -21.16 6.53 2.39
N GLU A 39 -21.74 7.49 1.66
CA GLU A 39 -21.33 7.80 0.28
C GLU A 39 -19.88 8.31 0.22
N LEU A 40 -19.51 9.25 1.08
CA LEU A 40 -18.16 9.82 1.13
C LEU A 40 -17.12 8.77 1.52
N VAL A 41 -17.43 7.89 2.47
CA VAL A 41 -16.57 6.76 2.88
C VAL A 41 -16.34 5.81 1.71
N SER A 42 -17.39 5.44 0.97
CA SER A 42 -17.26 4.59 -0.22
C SER A 42 -16.32 5.23 -1.27
N ARG A 43 -16.43 6.54 -1.51
CA ARG A 43 -15.53 7.27 -2.41
C ARG A 43 -14.09 7.32 -1.89
N LEU A 44 -13.88 7.47 -0.57
CA LEU A 44 -12.55 7.44 0.04
C LEU A 44 -11.91 6.07 -0.04
N GLN A 45 -12.66 4.98 0.14
CA GLN A 45 -12.17 3.61 0.05
C GLN A 45 -11.72 3.23 -1.38
N ILE A 46 -12.18 3.93 -2.42
CA ILE A 46 -11.58 3.80 -3.75
C ILE A 46 -10.13 4.31 -3.74
N LEU A 47 -9.88 5.45 -3.10
CA LEU A 47 -8.56 6.09 -3.06
C LEU A 47 -7.60 5.40 -2.09
N LEU A 48 -8.13 5.00 -0.94
CA LEU A 48 -7.46 4.35 0.19
C LEU A 48 -8.15 3.01 0.49
N PRO A 49 -7.96 2.01 -0.38
CA PRO A 49 -8.67 0.74 -0.28
C PRO A 49 -8.14 -0.17 0.81
N ASP A 50 -8.96 -1.14 1.16
CA ASP A 50 -8.68 -2.23 2.09
C ASP A 50 -8.23 -3.52 1.41
N THR A 51 -8.31 -3.61 0.08
CA THR A 51 -7.86 -4.77 -0.71
C THR A 51 -6.74 -4.42 -1.69
N LEU A 52 -5.82 -5.37 -1.88
CA LEU A 52 -4.71 -5.23 -2.82
C LEU A 52 -5.20 -5.07 -4.27
N ASP A 53 -6.26 -5.78 -4.63
CA ASP A 53 -6.85 -5.71 -5.97
C ASP A 53 -7.43 -4.32 -6.22
N ALA A 54 -8.16 -3.74 -5.27
CA ALA A 54 -8.64 -2.36 -5.39
C ALA A 54 -7.48 -1.35 -5.45
N TYR A 55 -6.41 -1.56 -4.68
CA TYR A 55 -5.23 -0.69 -4.69
C TYR A 55 -4.50 -0.67 -6.04
N THR A 56 -4.44 -1.81 -6.71
CA THR A 56 -3.78 -2.02 -8.01
C THR A 56 -4.72 -1.84 -9.20
N SER A 57 -6.04 -1.71 -8.97
CA SER A 57 -7.06 -1.58 -9.99
C SER A 57 -6.88 -0.36 -10.90
N ALA A 58 -7.30 -0.53 -12.16
CA ALA A 58 -7.39 0.58 -13.12
C ALA A 58 -8.43 1.62 -12.70
N ASP A 59 -9.53 1.21 -12.06
CA ASP A 59 -10.58 2.11 -11.57
C ASP A 59 -10.02 3.15 -10.59
N ARG A 60 -9.25 2.68 -9.59
CA ARG A 60 -8.56 3.57 -8.66
C ARG A 60 -7.61 4.53 -9.39
N VAL A 61 -6.80 4.02 -10.31
CA VAL A 61 -5.85 4.85 -11.09
C VAL A 61 -6.57 5.92 -11.91
N ASN A 62 -7.71 5.58 -12.52
CA ASN A 62 -8.49 6.51 -13.32
C ASN A 62 -9.19 7.59 -12.48
N ARG A 63 -9.60 7.24 -11.26
CA ARG A 63 -10.26 8.16 -10.32
C ARG A 63 -9.29 9.07 -9.57
N LEU A 64 -7.99 8.76 -9.59
CA LEU A 64 -6.97 9.56 -8.95
C LEU A 64 -6.65 10.84 -9.74
N ASP A 65 -6.80 12.00 -9.09
CA ASP A 65 -6.32 13.27 -9.64
C ASP A 65 -4.85 13.55 -9.27
N GLY A 66 -3.96 12.61 -9.57
CA GLY A 66 -2.54 12.72 -9.25
C GLY A 66 -2.16 12.05 -7.92
N LEU A 67 -1.31 12.72 -7.13
CA LEU A 67 -0.81 12.19 -5.86
C LEU A 67 -1.86 12.39 -4.77
N ILE A 68 -2.21 11.32 -4.05
CA ILE A 68 -3.04 11.42 -2.84
C ILE A 68 -2.23 12.15 -1.78
N ASP A 69 -2.83 13.15 -1.13
CA ASP A 69 -2.32 13.66 0.13
C ASP A 69 -2.55 12.63 1.25
N ALA A 70 -1.59 11.70 1.39
CA ALA A 70 -1.64 10.63 2.39
C ALA A 70 -1.81 11.17 3.81
N GLU A 71 -1.30 12.37 4.09
CA GLU A 71 -1.39 13.02 5.39
C GLU A 71 -2.81 13.45 5.70
N LEU A 72 -3.52 13.98 4.71
CA LEU A 72 -4.94 14.27 4.82
C LEU A 72 -5.75 12.97 5.01
N GLY A 73 -5.36 11.88 4.36
CA GLY A 73 -5.97 10.56 4.57
C GLY A 73 -5.83 10.05 6.01
N ILE A 74 -4.64 10.20 6.61
CA ILE A 74 -4.39 9.85 8.02
C ILE A 74 -5.24 10.73 8.95
N ASP A 75 -5.24 12.05 8.71
CA ASP A 75 -6.03 12.99 9.51
C ASP A 75 -7.53 12.66 9.47
N LEU A 76 -8.07 12.34 8.28
CA LEU A 76 -9.47 11.92 8.16
C LEU A 76 -9.75 10.60 8.86
N GLY A 77 -8.84 9.61 8.76
CA GLY A 77 -8.99 8.33 9.44
C GLY A 77 -9.10 8.49 10.97
N VAL A 78 -8.30 9.39 11.54
CA VAL A 78 -8.31 9.67 13.00
C VAL A 78 -9.46 10.58 13.41
N THR A 79 -9.69 11.69 12.70
CA THR A 79 -10.65 12.73 13.12
C THR A 79 -12.10 12.40 12.79
N CYS A 80 -12.33 11.55 11.78
CA CYS A 80 -13.66 11.16 11.35
C CYS A 80 -13.98 9.70 11.68
N ASP A 81 -13.16 9.03 12.49
CA ASP A 81 -13.36 7.64 12.90
C ASP A 81 -13.55 6.71 11.70
N LEU A 82 -12.53 6.67 10.83
CA LEU A 82 -12.49 5.83 9.63
C LEU A 82 -11.23 4.97 9.66
N PRO A 83 -11.15 3.98 10.56
CA PRO A 83 -9.93 3.20 10.73
C PRO A 83 -9.61 2.35 9.49
N ILE A 84 -10.61 2.00 8.66
CA ILE A 84 -10.45 1.19 7.45
C ILE A 84 -9.54 1.81 6.39
N ILE A 85 -9.41 3.14 6.33
CA ILE A 85 -8.55 3.83 5.34
C ILE A 85 -7.13 4.04 5.84
N LEU A 86 -6.89 3.89 7.15
CA LEU A 86 -5.61 4.21 7.79
C LEU A 86 -4.44 3.37 7.25
N PRO A 87 -4.55 2.04 7.04
CA PRO A 87 -3.39 1.27 6.64
C PRO A 87 -2.88 1.64 5.24
N ALA A 88 -3.79 1.89 4.30
CA ALA A 88 -3.41 2.39 2.97
C ALA A 88 -2.82 3.80 3.03
N ALA A 89 -3.37 4.69 3.86
CA ALA A 89 -2.89 6.06 4.02
C ALA A 89 -1.49 6.10 4.65
N LEU A 90 -1.26 5.32 5.71
CA LEU A 90 0.04 5.20 6.38
C LEU A 90 1.09 4.55 5.48
N TYR A 91 0.72 3.53 4.70
CA TYR A 91 1.60 2.94 3.70
C TYR A 91 2.05 3.98 2.64
N LEU A 92 1.12 4.78 2.13
CA LEU A 92 1.43 5.83 1.15
C LEU A 92 2.29 6.95 1.76
N SER A 93 2.00 7.36 3.00
CA SER A 93 2.82 8.33 3.73
C SER A 93 4.25 7.79 3.94
N ALA A 94 4.39 6.53 4.35
CA ALA A 94 5.68 5.87 4.52
C ALA A 94 6.49 5.81 3.21
N LEU A 95 5.84 5.49 2.08
CA LEU A 95 6.49 5.55 0.76
C LEU A 95 6.97 6.96 0.39
N ARG A 96 6.19 8.00 0.73
CA ARG A 96 6.55 9.39 0.49
C ARG A 96 7.78 9.81 1.30
N LEU A 97 7.83 9.42 2.58
CA LEU A 97 8.97 9.68 3.46
C LEU A 97 10.28 9.08 2.94
N GLN A 98 10.22 7.93 2.27
CA GLN A 98 11.38 7.25 1.70
C GLN A 98 11.79 7.80 0.31
N GLY A 99 11.24 8.95 -0.09
CA GLY A 99 11.55 9.60 -1.36
C GLY A 99 11.00 8.86 -2.60
N GLN A 100 10.06 7.94 -2.44
CA GLN A 100 9.56 7.14 -3.59
C GLN A 100 8.44 7.81 -4.38
N MET A 101 7.96 8.98 -3.94
CA MET A 101 6.98 9.81 -4.66
C MET A 101 7.63 11.03 -5.35
N HIS A 102 8.91 10.96 -5.72
CA HIS A 102 9.63 12.09 -6.36
C HIS A 102 9.24 12.36 -7.83
N SER A 103 8.55 11.43 -8.50
CA SER A 103 8.06 11.65 -9.87
C SER A 103 6.59 12.07 -9.85
N MET A 104 6.33 13.36 -9.57
CA MET A 104 5.21 14.17 -10.11
C MET A 104 5.01 15.43 -9.23
N LYS A 105 5.06 16.59 -9.89
CA LYS A 105 4.93 17.99 -9.41
C LYS A 105 4.64 18.20 -7.91
N ARG A 106 5.67 18.77 -7.25
CA ARG A 106 5.62 19.58 -6.02
C ARG A 106 4.47 20.61 -6.11
N LEU A 107 3.35 20.36 -5.44
CA LEU A 107 2.34 21.38 -5.13
C LEU A 107 2.25 21.68 -3.62
N LEU A 108 2.91 20.89 -2.77
CA LEU A 108 3.13 21.27 -1.38
C LEU A 108 4.57 21.77 -1.20
N PRO A 109 4.78 22.88 -0.45
CA PRO A 109 6.11 23.25 -0.01
C PRO A 109 6.74 22.06 0.73
N PRO A 110 8.07 21.92 0.73
CA PRO A 110 8.74 20.99 1.61
C PRO A 110 8.38 21.40 3.04
N THR A 111 7.40 20.72 3.63
CA THR A 111 7.28 20.69 5.08
C THR A 111 8.58 20.11 5.57
N ASP A 112 9.29 20.84 6.44
CA ASP A 112 10.61 20.48 6.94
C ASP A 112 10.76 18.95 7.10
N ASP A 113 11.77 18.38 6.43
CA ASP A 113 12.14 16.96 6.45
C ASP A 113 12.40 16.41 7.88
N THR A 114 12.27 17.25 8.92
CA THR A 114 12.53 16.96 10.32
C THR A 114 11.29 16.59 11.14
N ASN A 115 10.07 16.78 10.64
CA ASN A 115 8.84 16.42 11.38
C ASN A 115 8.14 15.20 10.76
N LEU A 116 8.80 14.03 10.84
CA LEU A 116 8.09 12.77 10.62
C LEU A 116 6.94 12.69 11.64
N LYS A 117 5.71 12.59 11.15
CA LYS A 117 4.56 12.45 12.05
C LYS A 117 4.65 11.14 12.83
N PRO A 118 4.30 11.13 14.13
CA PRO A 118 4.45 9.95 15.00
C PRO A 118 3.82 8.67 14.44
N HIS A 119 2.68 8.77 13.74
CA HIS A 119 1.99 7.61 13.16
C HIS A 119 2.81 6.92 12.05
N ALA A 120 3.45 7.69 11.16
CA ALA A 120 4.24 7.11 10.07
C ALA A 120 5.55 6.46 10.58
N VAL A 121 6.17 7.04 11.62
CA VAL A 121 7.35 6.44 12.28
C VAL A 121 6.98 5.12 12.95
N ARG A 122 5.89 5.11 13.73
CA ARG A 122 5.39 3.89 14.38
C ARG A 122 5.06 2.81 13.36
N PHE A 123 4.39 3.18 12.27
CA PHE A 123 4.10 2.29 11.16
C PHE A 123 5.38 1.66 10.59
N LEU A 124 6.40 2.47 10.28
CA LEU A 124 7.67 1.97 9.71
C LEU A 124 8.42 1.02 10.66
N ASN A 125 8.43 1.32 11.95
CA ASN A 125 9.05 0.44 12.95
C ASN A 125 8.33 -0.91 13.01
N ASN A 126 6.99 -0.90 13.15
CA ASN A 126 6.19 -2.12 13.18
C ASN A 126 6.32 -2.91 11.88
N TRP A 127 6.29 -2.21 10.73
CA TRP A 127 6.45 -2.79 9.40
C TRP A 127 7.74 -3.60 9.29
N SER A 128 8.88 -3.04 9.74
CA SER A 128 10.16 -3.73 9.66
C SER A 128 10.20 -5.03 10.48
N HIS A 129 9.53 -5.05 11.65
CA HIS A 129 9.46 -6.23 12.50
C HIS A 129 8.54 -7.32 11.92
N LEU A 130 7.38 -6.95 11.38
CA LEU A 130 6.42 -7.91 10.81
C LEU A 130 6.95 -8.63 9.55
N LEU A 131 7.97 -8.06 8.89
CA LEU A 131 8.56 -8.65 7.71
C LEU A 131 9.40 -9.91 7.99
N ASP A 132 9.95 -10.06 9.19
CA ASP A 132 10.76 -11.24 9.55
C ASP A 132 9.92 -12.52 9.42
N ASP A 133 8.73 -12.51 10.00
CA ASP A 133 7.79 -13.63 9.95
C ASP A 133 7.32 -13.91 8.51
N ILE A 134 7.06 -12.85 7.72
CA ILE A 134 6.67 -13.01 6.31
C ILE A 134 7.75 -13.72 5.52
N PHE A 135 9.00 -13.27 5.61
CA PHE A 135 10.10 -13.88 4.87
C PHE A 135 10.35 -15.32 5.34
N ALA A 136 10.28 -15.59 6.64
CA ALA A 136 10.39 -16.94 7.17
C ALA A 136 9.33 -17.88 6.56
N THR A 137 8.06 -17.45 6.46
CA THR A 137 7.00 -18.28 5.85
C THR A 137 7.18 -18.51 4.35
N LEU A 138 8.00 -17.71 3.69
CA LEU A 138 8.23 -17.74 2.26
C LEU A 138 9.53 -18.45 1.87
N ASP A 139 10.42 -18.70 2.82
CA ASP A 139 11.69 -19.40 2.62
C ASP A 139 11.51 -20.88 2.31
N ASP A 140 10.42 -21.48 2.79
CA ASP A 140 10.08 -22.88 2.49
C ASP A 140 9.57 -23.09 1.04
N GLN A 141 9.43 -22.02 0.26
CA GLN A 141 9.00 -22.11 -1.14
C GLN A 141 10.08 -22.80 -1.99
N PRO A 142 9.69 -23.69 -2.92
CA PRO A 142 10.64 -24.46 -3.74
C PRO A 142 11.63 -23.58 -4.50
N PHE A 143 11.23 -22.35 -4.85
CA PHE A 143 12.08 -21.37 -5.51
C PHE A 143 13.29 -20.90 -4.66
N TRP A 144 13.16 -20.89 -3.32
CA TRP A 144 14.22 -20.49 -2.37
C TRP A 144 14.73 -21.66 -1.53
N LYS A 145 14.50 -22.90 -1.95
CA LYS A 145 14.85 -24.06 -1.12
C LYS A 145 16.29 -24.55 -1.33
N THR A 146 16.84 -24.33 -2.51
CA THR A 146 18.13 -24.92 -2.92
C THR A 146 19.18 -23.84 -3.17
N LEU A 147 20.00 -23.55 -2.17
CA LEU A 147 21.13 -22.60 -2.27
C LEU A 147 22.43 -23.37 -2.52
N GLU A 148 23.04 -23.14 -3.67
CA GLU A 148 24.32 -23.74 -4.07
C GLU A 148 25.18 -22.67 -4.75
N ASP A 149 26.47 -22.61 -4.41
CA ASP A 149 27.42 -21.64 -4.99
C ASP A 149 26.96 -20.17 -4.89
N GLY A 150 26.26 -19.83 -3.82
CA GLY A 150 25.69 -18.49 -3.61
C GLY A 150 24.51 -18.15 -4.53
N ARG A 151 23.88 -19.14 -5.15
CA ARG A 151 22.73 -19.00 -6.06
C ARG A 151 21.60 -19.96 -5.69
N TRP A 152 20.38 -19.49 -5.85
CA TRP A 152 19.17 -20.27 -5.77
C TRP A 152 18.95 -21.01 -7.09
N LYS A 153 19.12 -22.33 -7.07
CA LYS A 153 19.15 -23.17 -8.28
C LYS A 153 17.78 -23.22 -8.96
N CYS A 154 17.81 -23.29 -10.29
CA CYS A 154 16.60 -23.54 -11.07
C CYS A 154 16.18 -25.01 -10.92
N LEU A 155 14.95 -25.25 -10.45
CA LEU A 155 14.39 -26.60 -10.36
C LEU A 155 13.95 -27.19 -11.72
N SER A 156 13.80 -26.35 -12.74
CA SER A 156 13.23 -26.76 -14.04
C SER A 156 14.26 -26.97 -15.14
N HIS A 157 15.41 -26.30 -15.08
CA HIS A 157 16.43 -26.34 -16.14
C HIS A 157 17.83 -26.43 -15.53
N HIS A 158 18.53 -27.54 -15.75
CA HIS A 158 19.89 -27.76 -15.23
C HIS A 158 20.93 -26.77 -15.77
N ALA A 159 20.72 -26.23 -16.98
CA ALA A 159 21.61 -25.24 -17.59
C ALA A 159 21.35 -23.79 -17.10
N CYS A 160 20.36 -23.58 -16.23
CA CYS A 160 20.06 -22.26 -15.69
C CYS A 160 20.74 -22.07 -14.33
N ASP A 161 21.65 -21.10 -14.24
CA ASP A 161 22.37 -20.76 -13.00
C ASP A 161 21.46 -20.29 -11.86
N GLY A 162 20.20 -19.96 -12.17
CA GLY A 162 19.22 -19.54 -11.18
C GLY A 162 19.45 -18.12 -10.70
N LEU A 163 18.95 -17.79 -9.51
CA LEU A 163 18.96 -16.42 -9.00
C LEU A 163 20.07 -16.22 -7.96
N PRO A 164 20.92 -15.18 -8.03
CA PRO A 164 21.93 -14.95 -7.00
C PRO A 164 21.30 -14.67 -5.63
N PHE A 165 21.95 -15.11 -4.56
CA PHE A 165 21.53 -14.86 -3.17
C PHE A 165 21.29 -13.37 -2.89
N GLU A 166 22.14 -12.51 -3.47
CA GLU A 166 22.05 -11.06 -3.38
C GLU A 166 20.71 -10.51 -3.88
N ALA A 167 20.04 -11.19 -4.82
CA ALA A 167 18.71 -10.77 -5.28
C ALA A 167 17.65 -10.84 -4.17
N LYS A 168 17.70 -11.89 -3.33
CA LYS A 168 16.82 -12.04 -2.16
C LYS A 168 17.11 -10.93 -1.14
N ARG A 169 18.39 -10.73 -0.82
CA ARG A 169 18.81 -9.68 0.13
C ARG A 169 18.38 -8.28 -0.32
N GLN A 170 18.55 -7.96 -1.61
CA GLN A 170 18.09 -6.68 -2.17
C GLN A 170 16.58 -6.52 -2.09
N MET A 171 15.84 -7.59 -2.38
CA MET A 171 14.39 -7.61 -2.26
C MET A 171 13.94 -7.37 -0.82
N GLU A 172 14.47 -8.10 0.15
CA GLU A 172 14.13 -7.90 1.57
C GLU A 172 14.45 -6.48 2.03
N THR A 173 15.62 -5.96 1.64
CA THR A 173 16.02 -4.58 1.95
C THR A 173 15.02 -3.57 1.39
N ARG A 174 14.57 -3.76 0.15
CA ARG A 174 13.58 -2.88 -0.49
C ARG A 174 12.22 -2.93 0.20
N CYS A 175 11.79 -4.10 0.63
CA CYS A 175 10.56 -4.26 1.40
C CYS A 175 10.65 -3.58 2.76
N ARG A 176 11.72 -3.84 3.53
CA ARG A 176 11.91 -3.25 4.87
C ARG A 176 11.99 -1.74 4.85
N ARG A 177 12.75 -1.21 3.89
CA ARG A 177 12.95 0.23 3.75
C ARG A 177 11.83 0.93 2.99
N LEU A 178 10.87 0.18 2.44
CA LEU A 178 9.86 0.72 1.51
C LEU A 178 10.49 1.61 0.43
N SER A 179 11.67 1.22 -0.06
CA SER A 179 12.44 2.00 -1.01
C SER A 179 11.92 1.88 -2.45
N VAL A 180 10.76 1.22 -2.63
CA VAL A 180 9.96 1.13 -3.85
C VAL A 180 8.51 0.90 -3.43
N ASN A 181 7.55 1.20 -4.32
CA ASN A 181 6.16 0.81 -4.11
C ASN A 181 6.01 -0.71 -4.36
N VAL A 182 6.31 -1.52 -3.34
CA VAL A 182 6.33 -3.00 -3.40
C VAL A 182 5.01 -3.60 -3.89
N MET A 183 3.89 -2.89 -3.70
CA MET A 183 2.56 -3.35 -4.13
C MET A 183 2.34 -3.20 -5.65
N LYS A 184 3.09 -2.33 -6.34
CA LYS A 184 2.93 -2.07 -7.78
C LYS A 184 4.16 -2.42 -8.60
N GLN A 185 5.35 -2.18 -8.06
CA GLN A 185 6.60 -2.32 -8.77
C GLN A 185 7.21 -3.69 -8.53
N SER A 186 8.02 -4.16 -9.49
CA SER A 186 8.83 -5.35 -9.29
C SER A 186 9.85 -5.09 -8.16
N ILE A 187 9.86 -6.01 -7.20
CA ILE A 187 10.67 -5.95 -5.99
C ILE A 187 12.04 -6.56 -6.30
N ILE A 188 12.04 -7.70 -7.00
CA ILE A 188 13.24 -8.41 -7.46
C ILE A 188 13.60 -7.86 -8.85
N LYS A 189 14.59 -6.95 -8.90
CA LYS A 189 15.16 -6.54 -10.18
C LYS A 189 16.06 -7.66 -10.67
N VAL A 190 15.70 -8.29 -11.77
CA VAL A 190 16.55 -9.24 -12.50
C VAL A 190 17.26 -8.44 -13.61
N PRO A 191 18.53 -8.06 -13.44
CA PRO A 191 19.31 -7.46 -14.51
C PRO A 191 19.39 -8.41 -15.71
N GLN A 192 19.52 -7.84 -16.91
CA GLN A 192 19.68 -8.62 -18.14
C GLN A 192 20.90 -9.55 -18.09
N THR A 193 21.90 -9.22 -17.27
CA THR A 193 23.12 -10.01 -17.06
C THR A 193 22.88 -11.34 -16.34
N TRP A 194 21.76 -11.53 -15.63
CA TRP A 194 21.53 -12.75 -14.84
C TRP A 194 21.00 -13.94 -15.66
N MET A 195 20.77 -13.78 -16.97
CA MET A 195 20.39 -14.84 -17.93
C MET A 195 19.55 -16.00 -17.36
N ILE A 196 18.51 -15.68 -16.58
CA ILE A 196 17.62 -16.70 -16.00
C ILE A 196 16.59 -17.18 -17.04
N CYS A 197 16.26 -18.47 -16.98
CA CYS A 197 15.26 -19.08 -17.86
C CYS A 197 13.83 -18.54 -17.61
N GLY A 198 12.90 -18.82 -18.53
CA GLY A 198 11.49 -18.42 -18.42
C GLY A 198 10.84 -18.93 -17.12
N ALA A 199 11.08 -20.20 -16.77
CA ALA A 199 10.53 -20.79 -15.53
C ALA A 199 10.99 -20.04 -14.27
N CYS A 200 12.27 -19.62 -14.19
CA CYS A 200 12.75 -18.79 -13.07
C CYS A 200 12.07 -17.43 -13.03
N LYS A 201 11.83 -16.79 -14.18
CA LYS A 201 11.11 -15.51 -14.24
C LYS A 201 9.66 -15.66 -13.76
N ASP A 202 9.00 -16.75 -14.13
CA ASP A 202 7.63 -17.00 -13.71
C ASP A 202 7.54 -17.35 -12.22
N ASN A 203 8.51 -18.10 -11.68
CA ASN A 203 8.62 -18.33 -10.24
C ASN A 203 8.87 -17.04 -9.46
N VAL A 204 9.74 -16.14 -9.95
CA VAL A 204 9.94 -14.80 -9.36
C VAL A 204 8.63 -14.02 -9.33
N ARG A 205 7.86 -14.03 -10.44
CA ARG A 205 6.55 -13.35 -10.50
C ARG A 205 5.53 -13.96 -9.56
N ALA A 206 5.48 -15.30 -9.46
CA ALA A 206 4.60 -16.01 -8.54
C ALA A 206 4.94 -15.68 -7.08
N TYR A 207 6.23 -15.67 -6.76
CA TYR A 207 6.73 -15.27 -5.46
C TYR A 207 6.38 -13.82 -5.13
N GLU A 208 6.64 -12.86 -6.03
CA GLU A 208 6.28 -11.46 -5.82
C GLU A 208 4.78 -11.28 -5.59
N ARG A 209 3.93 -12.06 -6.29
CA ARG A 209 2.48 -12.02 -6.09
C ARG A 209 2.08 -12.48 -4.69
N GLN A 210 2.64 -13.60 -4.22
CA GLN A 210 2.37 -14.11 -2.87
C GLN A 210 2.89 -13.14 -1.79
N LEU A 211 4.10 -12.61 -1.99
CA LEU A 211 4.70 -11.63 -1.10
C LEU A 211 3.81 -10.39 -1.00
N ARG A 212 3.35 -9.81 -2.13
CA ARG A 212 2.46 -8.63 -2.12
C ARG A 212 1.16 -8.89 -1.36
N GLY A 213 0.55 -10.07 -1.51
CA GLY A 213 -0.63 -10.46 -0.74
C GLY A 213 -0.35 -10.41 0.76
N LYS A 214 0.66 -11.15 1.21
CA LYS A 214 1.07 -11.18 2.63
C LYS A 214 1.43 -9.79 3.18
N LEU A 215 2.16 -9.00 2.39
CA LEU A 215 2.52 -7.63 2.73
C LEU A 215 1.28 -6.73 2.91
N TRP A 216 0.27 -6.91 2.08
CA TRP A 216 -0.98 -6.16 2.17
C TRP A 216 -1.78 -6.58 3.42
N ASP A 217 -1.83 -7.88 3.71
CA ASP A 217 -2.58 -8.45 4.83
C ASP A 217 -2.05 -7.98 6.20
N ILE A 218 -0.75 -7.68 6.30
CA ILE A 218 -0.14 -7.16 7.54
C ILE A 218 -0.23 -5.64 7.70
N LEU A 219 -0.75 -4.89 6.72
CA LEU A 219 -0.84 -3.43 6.83
C LEU A 219 -1.63 -2.99 8.07
N PRO A 220 -2.78 -3.58 8.43
CA PRO A 220 -3.48 -3.26 9.67
C PRO A 220 -2.61 -3.50 10.91
N ALA A 221 -1.88 -4.61 10.95
CA ALA A 221 -0.94 -4.94 12.04
C ALA A 221 0.18 -3.90 12.17
N ALA A 222 0.73 -3.42 11.06
CA ALA A 222 1.71 -2.34 11.09
C ALA A 222 1.13 -1.04 11.68
N CYS A 223 -0.17 -0.81 11.53
CA CYS A 223 -0.91 0.31 12.13
C CYS A 223 -1.33 0.10 13.59
N GLY A 224 -1.19 -1.12 14.13
CA GLY A 224 -1.62 -1.49 15.48
C GLY A 224 -3.00 -2.14 15.57
N TYR A 225 -3.61 -2.49 14.44
CA TYR A 225 -4.87 -3.24 14.36
C TYR A 225 -4.60 -4.74 14.16
N THR A 226 -5.59 -5.61 14.38
CA THR A 226 -5.37 -7.06 14.24
C THR A 226 -5.43 -7.54 12.79
N SER A 227 -6.39 -7.07 12.00
CA SER A 227 -6.61 -7.51 10.62
C SER A 227 -7.51 -6.55 9.84
N TRP A 228 -7.62 -6.76 8.52
CA TRP A 228 -8.58 -6.04 7.68
C TRP A 228 -10.03 -6.33 8.06
N ASP A 229 -10.34 -7.56 8.47
CA ASP A 229 -11.71 -7.93 8.86
C ASP A 229 -12.12 -7.26 10.17
N ALA A 230 -11.18 -7.10 11.13
CA ALA A 230 -11.43 -6.34 12.34
C ALA A 230 -11.77 -4.87 12.02
N LEU A 231 -11.01 -4.25 11.11
CA LEU A 231 -11.27 -2.88 10.66
C LEU A 231 -12.63 -2.74 9.94
N ARG A 232 -13.03 -3.74 9.15
CA ARG A 232 -14.35 -3.74 8.48
C ARG A 232 -15.48 -3.83 9.48
N ASN A 233 -15.32 -4.64 10.53
CA ASN A 233 -16.31 -4.79 11.59
C ASN A 233 -16.46 -3.49 12.39
N GLU A 234 -15.35 -2.93 12.86
CA GLU A 234 -15.31 -1.63 13.56
C GLU A 234 -15.98 -0.53 12.72
N GLN A 235 -15.62 -0.44 11.44
CA GLN A 235 -16.22 0.53 10.53
C GLN A 235 -17.72 0.31 10.29
N SER A 236 -18.20 -0.93 10.35
CA SER A 236 -19.61 -1.26 10.14
C SER A 236 -20.46 -0.93 11.35
N GLU A 237 -19.90 -1.10 12.55
CA GLU A 237 -20.54 -0.70 13.82
C GLU A 237 -20.70 0.84 13.89
N ASP A 238 -19.72 1.61 13.42
CA ASP A 238 -19.79 3.08 13.40
C ASP A 238 -20.74 3.66 12.33
N ASN A 239 -21.13 2.85 11.34
CA ASN A 239 -22.04 3.24 10.27
C ASN A 239 -23.47 2.69 10.46
N ALA A 240 -23.71 1.93 11.54
CA ALA A 240 -25.03 1.42 11.95
C ALA A 240 -25.78 2.47 12.79
#